data_AF-A0A251V9Z2-F1
#
_entry.id   AF-A0A251V9Z2-F1
#
_cell.length_a   1.000
_cell.length_b   1.000
_cell.length_c   1.000
_cell.angle_alpha   90.00
_cell.angle_beta   90.00
_cell.angle_gamma   90.00
#
_symmetry.space_group_name_H-M   'P 1'
#
loop_
_entity.id
_entity.type
_entity.pdbx_description
1 polymer ?
#
loop_
_entity_poly.entity_id
_entity_poly.type
_entity_poly.pdbx_seq_one_letter_code
_entity_poly.pdbx_strand_id
1 'polypeptide(L)'
;MWRPVLMAKLVRQFSLLGPIQAQTVAYIHNQTTVTTTPLKLHSVKPITQCQIGENVSRNEKVNFLVKILNDLDDSKESVYNALDAWVAWEQDFPIGPLKEALTGLEKEHQWHRIIHVIKWMLSKGQGTTMGTYGQLVRALDNDHRAEEAHDVWVKKLGVDLHSVPWQLCHQMIGVYYRNNMMERAVRLFKRLEAFDRKPRDKKVVKKVCDAYEILGLIEEKERVLEKYKSLFNETPSSKKSSRTSKKKSKG
;
A
#
# COMPACT_ATOMS: atom_id res chain seq x y z
N MET A 1 -14.11 -27.62 11.52
CA MET A 1 -15.00 -27.32 12.66
C MET A 1 -14.13 -26.91 13.84
N TRP A 2 -13.89 -25.60 14.02
CA TRP A 2 -13.07 -25.05 15.11
C TRP A 2 -13.97 -24.32 16.11
N ARG A 3 -13.67 -24.46 17.40
CA ARG A 3 -14.61 -24.31 18.53
C ARG A 3 -14.89 -22.83 18.90
N PRO A 4 -16.16 -22.47 19.27
CA PRO A 4 -16.60 -21.10 19.61
C PRO A 4 -15.90 -20.40 20.79
N VAL A 5 -15.14 -21.13 21.61
CA VAL A 5 -14.58 -20.63 22.88
C VAL A 5 -13.39 -19.68 22.67
N LEU A 6 -12.61 -19.85 21.59
CA LEU A 6 -11.50 -18.94 21.27
C LEU A 6 -12.01 -17.57 20.79
N MET A 7 -13.16 -17.55 20.09
CA MET A 7 -13.81 -16.34 19.58
C MET A 7 -14.38 -15.49 20.72
N ALA A 8 -14.99 -16.12 21.73
CA ALA A 8 -15.47 -15.41 22.93
C ALA A 8 -14.32 -14.78 23.75
N LYS A 9 -13.11 -15.35 23.67
CA LYS A 9 -11.93 -14.83 24.38
C LYS A 9 -11.35 -13.58 23.71
N LEU A 10 -11.32 -13.54 22.38
CA LEU A 10 -10.94 -12.35 21.60
C LEU A 10 -11.94 -11.20 21.76
N VAL A 11 -13.24 -11.49 21.74
CA VAL A 11 -14.29 -10.49 21.99
C VAL A 11 -14.19 -9.89 23.40
N ARG A 12 -13.80 -10.70 24.40
CA ARG A 12 -13.55 -10.22 25.78
C ARG A 12 -12.25 -9.43 25.93
N GLN A 13 -11.22 -9.71 25.14
CA GLN A 13 -9.95 -8.98 25.19
C GLN A 13 -10.08 -7.57 24.59
N PHE A 14 -10.91 -7.42 23.54
CA PHE A 14 -11.23 -6.12 22.96
C PHE A 14 -12.17 -5.24 23.82
N SER A 15 -12.90 -5.83 24.78
CA SER A 15 -13.80 -5.09 25.69
C SER A 15 -13.15 -4.64 27.00
N LEU A 16 -11.86 -4.91 27.20
CA LEU A 16 -11.08 -4.47 28.37
C LEU A 16 -10.28 -3.18 28.14
N LEU A 17 -10.29 -2.63 26.92
CA LEU A 17 -9.84 -1.26 26.66
C LEU A 17 -11.06 -0.35 26.75
N GLY A 18 -11.16 0.38 27.87
CA GLY A 18 -12.23 1.34 28.16
C GLY A 18 -12.36 2.46 27.13
N PRO A 19 -13.42 3.28 27.25
CA PRO A 19 -14.35 3.54 26.16
C PRO A 19 -14.03 4.79 25.35
N ILE A 20 -14.15 4.72 24.02
CA ILE A 20 -14.36 5.90 23.20
C ILE A 20 -15.65 5.70 22.39
N GLN A 21 -16.71 6.23 22.99
CA GLN A 21 -17.97 6.70 22.38
C GLN A 21 -18.82 5.69 21.61
N ALA A 22 -19.49 4.83 22.37
CA ALA A 22 -20.81 4.34 22.00
C ALA A 22 -21.85 5.44 22.31
N GLN A 23 -22.09 6.33 21.36
CA GLN A 23 -23.39 7.03 21.28
C GLN A 23 -24.17 6.35 20.16
N THR A 24 -25.35 5.81 20.51
CA THR A 24 -26.51 5.41 19.66
C THR A 24 -27.16 4.06 20.04
N VAL A 25 -26.74 3.36 21.10
CA VAL A 25 -27.45 2.13 21.53
C VAL A 25 -27.96 2.26 22.97
N ALA A 26 -28.93 3.14 23.19
CA ALA A 26 -29.73 3.19 24.41
C ALA A 26 -31.07 3.96 24.25
N TYR A 27 -31.81 3.78 23.15
CA TYR A 27 -33.14 4.41 22.99
C TYR A 27 -34.31 3.44 22.77
N ILE A 28 -34.15 2.12 22.81
CA ILE A 28 -35.31 1.22 22.58
C ILE A 28 -35.35 0.04 23.56
N HIS A 29 -35.15 0.28 24.85
CA HIS A 29 -35.63 -0.68 25.84
C HIS A 29 -36.08 0.03 27.11
N ASN A 30 -37.41 0.19 27.24
CA ASN A 30 -38.22 0.09 28.46
C ASN A 30 -39.37 1.10 28.43
N GLN A 31 -40.54 0.67 27.95
CA GLN A 31 -41.78 0.83 28.71
C GLN A 31 -42.67 -0.39 28.45
N THR A 32 -42.66 -1.31 29.42
CA THR A 32 -43.72 -2.30 29.61
C THR A 32 -44.78 -1.62 30.47
N THR A 33 -46.01 -1.47 29.97
CA THR A 33 -47.20 -1.41 30.82
C THR A 33 -48.16 -2.51 30.40
N VAL A 34 -48.65 -3.20 31.42
CA VAL A 34 -49.40 -4.45 31.39
C VAL A 34 -50.88 -4.15 31.19
N THR A 35 -51.58 -4.83 30.27
CA THR A 35 -53.01 -5.17 30.42
C THR A 35 -53.43 -6.37 29.54
N THR A 36 -54.17 -7.27 30.18
CA THR A 36 -54.81 -8.57 29.80
C THR A 36 -55.67 -8.52 28.52
N THR A 37 -55.61 -9.47 27.55
CA THR A 37 -56.41 -10.73 27.39
C THR A 37 -56.07 -11.41 26.02
N PRO A 38 -56.41 -12.71 25.78
CA PRO A 38 -55.68 -13.58 24.84
C PRO A 38 -56.32 -13.83 23.45
N LEU A 39 -55.50 -14.43 22.56
CA LEU A 39 -55.76 -15.19 21.30
C LEU A 39 -55.54 -14.45 19.95
N LYS A 40 -54.44 -14.78 19.27
CA LYS A 40 -54.45 -15.52 17.98
C LYS A 40 -53.03 -15.85 17.49
N LEU A 41 -52.77 -17.14 17.31
CA LEU A 41 -51.59 -17.71 16.67
C LEU A 41 -51.65 -17.40 15.16
N HIS A 42 -50.82 -16.46 14.68
CA HIS A 42 -50.60 -16.29 13.25
C HIS A 42 -49.12 -16.21 12.92
N SER A 43 -48.67 -17.27 12.24
CA SER A 43 -47.60 -17.34 11.25
C SER A 43 -46.28 -16.63 11.59
N VAL A 44 -45.35 -17.40 12.15
CA VAL A 44 -43.93 -17.08 12.19
C VAL A 44 -43.44 -16.99 10.74
N LYS A 45 -43.29 -15.75 10.22
CA LYS A 45 -42.45 -15.52 9.04
C LYS A 45 -41.00 -15.85 9.43
N PRO A 46 -40.25 -16.60 8.59
CA PRO A 46 -38.85 -16.84 8.89
C PRO A 46 -38.13 -15.49 8.90
N ILE A 47 -37.42 -15.21 9.99
CA ILE A 47 -36.52 -14.06 10.10
C ILE A 47 -35.40 -14.32 9.09
N THR A 48 -35.59 -13.83 7.87
CA THR A 48 -34.56 -13.82 6.84
C THR A 48 -33.60 -12.68 7.13
N GLN A 49 -32.32 -13.06 7.22
CA GLN A 49 -31.14 -12.21 7.05
C GLN A 49 -30.72 -11.40 8.29
N CYS A 50 -29.56 -11.78 8.82
CA CYS A 50 -28.81 -11.02 9.80
C CYS A 50 -28.40 -9.69 9.15
N GLN A 51 -29.11 -8.59 9.44
CA GLN A 51 -28.83 -7.23 8.95
C GLN A 51 -27.61 -6.58 9.61
N ILE A 52 -26.79 -7.36 10.32
CA ILE A 52 -25.63 -6.87 11.06
C ILE A 52 -24.46 -6.75 10.06
N GLY A 53 -24.41 -5.62 9.35
CA GLY A 53 -23.34 -5.27 8.41
C GLY A 53 -23.75 -4.28 7.31
N GLU A 54 -25.05 -4.05 7.09
CA GLU A 54 -25.54 -3.42 5.84
C GLU A 54 -25.61 -1.88 5.82
N ASN A 55 -25.23 -1.16 6.89
CA ASN A 55 -25.42 0.31 6.96
C ASN A 55 -24.17 1.15 7.30
N VAL A 56 -22.96 0.60 7.18
CA VAL A 56 -21.73 1.40 7.35
C VAL A 56 -21.22 1.88 5.99
N SER A 57 -21.05 3.18 5.83
CA SER A 57 -20.56 3.76 4.58
C SER A 57 -19.13 3.29 4.27
N ARG A 58 -18.75 3.26 2.98
CA ARG A 58 -17.39 2.88 2.57
C ARG A 58 -16.31 3.68 3.30
N ASN A 59 -16.52 4.99 3.46
CA ASN A 59 -15.55 5.88 4.12
C ASN A 59 -15.42 5.58 5.61
N GLU A 60 -16.52 5.25 6.30
CA GLU A 60 -16.46 4.86 7.71
C GLU A 60 -15.71 3.53 7.88
N LYS A 61 -15.90 2.59 6.95
CA LYS A 61 -15.11 1.34 6.92
C LYS A 61 -13.62 1.60 6.72
N VAL A 62 -13.25 2.51 5.82
CA VAL A 62 -11.84 2.92 5.63
C VAL A 62 -11.30 3.58 6.90
N ASN A 63 -12.01 4.55 7.45
CA ASN A 63 -11.58 5.27 8.65
C ASN A 63 -11.41 4.33 9.85
N PHE A 64 -12.32 3.36 9.99
CA PHE A 64 -12.24 2.33 11.01
C PHE A 64 -11.01 1.42 10.80
N LEU A 65 -10.75 1.00 9.56
CA LEU A 65 -9.59 0.20 9.23
C LEU A 65 -8.28 0.95 9.49
N VAL A 66 -8.19 2.23 9.09
CA VAL A 66 -7.04 3.09 9.39
C VAL A 66 -6.84 3.23 10.89
N LYS A 67 -7.91 3.48 11.63
CA LYS A 67 -7.84 3.64 13.09
C LYS A 67 -7.35 2.36 13.77
N ILE A 68 -7.93 1.20 13.45
CA ILE A 68 -7.44 -0.09 13.96
C ILE A 68 -5.96 -0.25 13.60
N LEU A 69 -5.62 -0.07 12.32
CA LEU A 69 -4.26 -0.18 11.86
C LEU A 69 -3.34 0.92 12.39
N ASN A 70 -3.78 1.90 13.16
CA ASN A 70 -2.90 2.83 13.88
C ASN A 70 -2.79 2.44 15.36
N ASP A 71 -3.86 1.92 15.95
CA ASP A 71 -3.92 1.57 17.38
C ASP A 71 -3.25 0.22 17.73
N LEU A 72 -2.93 -0.62 16.74
CA LEU A 72 -2.25 -1.91 16.96
C LEU A 72 -0.78 -1.74 17.35
N ASP A 73 -0.22 -2.78 17.97
CA ASP A 73 1.23 -2.97 18.04
C ASP A 73 1.79 -3.39 16.67
N ASP A 74 3.05 -3.05 16.42
CA ASP A 74 3.74 -3.34 15.15
C ASP A 74 4.11 -4.82 14.94
N SER A 75 3.54 -5.74 15.72
CA SER A 75 3.75 -7.16 15.51
C SER A 75 2.99 -7.67 14.28
N LYS A 76 3.64 -8.56 13.54
CA LYS A 76 3.04 -9.25 12.40
C LYS A 76 1.71 -9.92 12.77
N GLU A 77 1.67 -10.60 13.91
CA GLU A 77 0.50 -11.36 14.36
C GLU A 77 -0.69 -10.45 14.63
N SER A 78 -0.50 -9.34 15.33
CA SER A 78 -1.57 -8.38 15.61
C SER A 78 -2.14 -7.77 14.33
N VAL A 79 -1.29 -7.33 13.40
CA VAL A 79 -1.73 -6.80 12.10
C VAL A 79 -2.48 -7.86 11.30
N TYR A 80 -1.95 -9.08 11.21
CA TYR A 80 -2.57 -10.15 10.43
C TYR A 80 -3.91 -10.60 11.03
N ASN A 81 -3.98 -10.77 12.35
CA ASN A 81 -5.20 -11.16 13.05
C ASN A 81 -6.29 -10.09 12.92
N ALA A 82 -5.94 -8.82 13.04
CA ALA A 82 -6.88 -7.72 12.87
C ALA A 82 -7.42 -7.66 11.43
N LEU A 83 -6.55 -7.81 10.43
CA LEU A 83 -6.95 -7.80 9.02
C LEU A 83 -7.80 -9.03 8.64
N ASP A 84 -7.43 -10.21 9.13
CA ASP A 84 -8.21 -11.44 8.93
C ASP A 84 -9.58 -11.35 9.61
N ALA A 85 -9.65 -10.81 10.83
CA ALA A 85 -10.91 -10.59 11.53
C ALA A 85 -11.78 -9.56 10.79
N TRP A 86 -11.20 -8.50 10.26
CA TRP A 86 -11.93 -7.46 9.53
C TRP A 86 -12.49 -7.98 8.20
N VAL A 87 -11.68 -8.70 7.40
CA VAL A 87 -12.13 -9.27 6.13
C VAL A 87 -13.19 -10.37 6.31
N ALA A 88 -13.23 -11.04 7.45
CA ALA A 88 -14.27 -12.06 7.72
C ALA A 88 -15.71 -11.53 7.65
N TRP A 89 -15.90 -10.20 7.77
CA TRP A 89 -17.21 -9.55 7.69
C TRP A 89 -17.47 -8.82 6.36
N GLU A 90 -16.52 -8.85 5.42
CA GLU A 90 -16.67 -8.18 4.12
C GLU A 90 -17.08 -9.18 3.03
N GLN A 91 -18.00 -8.73 2.17
CA GLN A 91 -18.47 -9.52 1.03
C GLN A 91 -17.43 -9.63 -0.08
N ASP A 92 -16.71 -8.53 -0.34
CA ASP A 92 -15.63 -8.44 -1.33
C ASP A 92 -14.30 -8.08 -0.66
N PHE A 93 -13.19 -8.52 -1.25
CA PHE A 93 -11.88 -8.17 -0.71
C PHE A 93 -11.66 -6.64 -0.78
N PRO A 94 -11.28 -6.00 0.34
CA PRO A 94 -11.30 -4.54 0.50
C PRO A 94 -10.09 -3.81 -0.09
N ILE A 95 -9.78 -4.00 -1.38
CA ILE A 95 -8.57 -3.42 -2.00
C ILE A 95 -8.55 -1.89 -1.88
N GLY A 96 -9.71 -1.23 -2.09
CA GLY A 96 -9.85 0.23 -1.98
C GLY A 96 -9.52 0.75 -0.58
N PRO A 97 -10.25 0.31 0.47
CA PRO A 97 -9.96 0.66 1.86
C PRO A 97 -8.51 0.40 2.28
N LEU A 98 -7.94 -0.75 1.91
CA LEU A 98 -6.55 -1.07 2.24
C LEU A 98 -5.55 -0.10 1.57
N LYS A 99 -5.81 0.29 0.32
CA LYS A 99 -4.96 1.25 -0.40
C LYS A 99 -5.00 2.65 0.25
N GLU A 100 -6.18 3.07 0.69
CA GLU A 100 -6.34 4.33 1.41
C GLU A 100 -5.62 4.27 2.77
N ALA A 101 -5.72 3.15 3.47
CA ALA A 101 -5.01 2.95 4.74
C ALA A 101 -3.49 2.95 4.57
N LEU A 102 -2.96 2.25 3.56
CA LEU A 102 -1.54 2.30 3.22
C LEU A 102 -1.06 3.72 2.89
N THR A 103 -1.91 4.54 2.28
CA THR A 103 -1.60 5.95 2.00
C THR A 103 -1.55 6.78 3.28
N GLY A 104 -2.43 6.52 4.25
CA GLY A 104 -2.40 7.12 5.59
C GLY A 104 -1.12 6.76 6.34
N LEU A 105 -0.82 5.46 6.43
CA LEU A 105 0.39 4.95 7.08
C LEU A 105 1.67 5.51 6.44
N GLU A 106 1.69 5.73 5.12
CA GLU A 106 2.84 6.30 4.42
C GLU A 106 3.08 7.77 4.79
N LYS A 107 2.01 8.55 5.04
CA LYS A 107 2.12 9.93 5.55
C LYS A 107 2.63 9.98 6.99
N GLU A 108 2.29 8.98 7.78
CA GLU A 108 2.72 8.83 9.19
C GLU A 108 4.04 8.08 9.34
N HIS A 109 4.70 7.75 8.21
CA HIS A 109 5.98 7.02 8.17
C HIS A 109 5.98 5.67 8.91
N GLN A 110 4.81 5.00 8.97
CA GLN A 110 4.64 3.69 9.61
C GLN A 110 5.13 2.56 8.70
N TRP A 111 6.40 2.60 8.30
CA TRP A 111 7.00 1.71 7.29
C TRP A 111 6.91 0.24 7.65
N HIS A 112 7.18 -0.10 8.92
CA HIS A 112 7.09 -1.46 9.43
C HIS A 112 5.67 -2.04 9.25
N ARG A 113 4.66 -1.23 9.58
CA ARG A 113 3.26 -1.61 9.45
C ARG A 113 2.82 -1.75 7.99
N ILE A 114 3.25 -0.82 7.14
CA ILE A 114 3.04 -0.92 5.68
C ILE A 114 3.55 -2.26 5.15
N ILE A 115 4.74 -2.69 5.59
CA ILE A 115 5.32 -3.98 5.18
C ILE A 115 4.39 -5.14 5.57
N HIS A 116 3.89 -5.17 6.81
CA HIS A 116 2.98 -6.22 7.27
C HIS A 116 1.66 -6.23 6.51
N VAL A 117 1.03 -5.06 6.32
CA VAL A 117 -0.23 -4.94 5.57
C VAL A 117 -0.05 -5.43 4.13
N ILE A 118 0.99 -4.98 3.43
CA ILE A 118 1.24 -5.39 2.04
C ILE A 118 1.56 -6.90 1.96
N LYS A 119 2.40 -7.43 2.86
CA LYS A 119 2.70 -8.87 2.87
C LYS A 119 1.47 -9.71 3.18
N TRP A 120 0.60 -9.25 4.08
CA TRP A 120 -0.67 -9.90 4.35
C TRP A 120 -1.54 -9.91 3.09
N MET A 121 -1.72 -8.77 2.41
CA MET A 121 -2.47 -8.69 1.15
C MET A 121 -1.95 -9.69 0.11
N LEU A 122 -0.63 -9.72 -0.09
CA LEU A 122 0.02 -10.63 -1.04
C LEU A 122 -0.16 -12.10 -0.63
N SER A 123 -0.17 -12.42 0.67
CA SER A 123 -0.41 -13.79 1.17
C SER A 123 -1.82 -14.29 0.88
N LYS A 124 -2.79 -13.38 0.72
CA LYS A 124 -4.16 -13.69 0.28
C LYS A 124 -4.31 -13.72 -1.25
N GLY A 125 -3.21 -13.56 -1.99
CA GLY A 125 -3.22 -13.45 -3.45
C GLY A 125 -3.76 -12.11 -3.97
N GLN A 126 -3.86 -11.09 -3.12
CA GLN A 126 -4.50 -9.81 -3.44
C GLN A 126 -3.46 -8.71 -3.65
N GLY A 127 -3.82 -7.74 -4.48
CA GLY A 127 -2.97 -6.58 -4.75
C GLY A 127 -1.66 -6.93 -5.47
N THR A 128 -1.60 -7.99 -6.27
CA THR A 128 -0.40 -8.43 -7.02
C THR A 128 -0.11 -7.52 -8.22
N THR A 129 0.18 -6.25 -7.95
CA THR A 129 0.46 -5.21 -8.96
C THR A 129 1.87 -4.67 -8.82
N MET A 130 2.45 -4.14 -9.89
CA MET A 130 3.75 -3.45 -9.83
C MET A 130 3.75 -2.29 -8.83
N GLY A 131 2.61 -1.60 -8.67
CA GLY A 131 2.46 -0.52 -7.69
C GLY A 131 2.61 -1.00 -6.26
N THR A 132 1.93 -2.10 -5.90
CA THR A 132 2.02 -2.71 -4.57
C THR A 132 3.44 -3.19 -4.26
N TYR A 133 4.09 -3.90 -5.20
CA TYR A 133 5.48 -4.32 -5.02
C TYR A 133 6.43 -3.12 -4.94
N GLY A 134 6.19 -2.07 -5.73
CA GLY A 134 6.95 -0.82 -5.64
C GLY A 134 6.81 -0.13 -4.29
N GLN A 135 5.61 -0.10 -3.72
CA GLN A 135 5.37 0.43 -2.38
C GLN A 135 6.05 -0.43 -1.31
N LEU A 136 6.01 -1.77 -1.44
CA LEU A 136 6.72 -2.69 -0.55
C LEU A 136 8.24 -2.47 -0.59
N VAL A 137 8.84 -2.33 -1.76
CA VAL A 137 10.28 -2.02 -1.93
C VAL A 137 10.63 -0.70 -1.24
N ARG A 138 9.77 0.33 -1.36
CA ARG A 138 9.97 1.62 -0.67
C ARG A 138 9.90 1.46 0.84
N ALA A 139 8.89 0.75 1.35
CA ALA A 139 8.72 0.56 2.77
C ALA A 139 9.90 -0.23 3.37
N LEU A 140 10.34 -1.31 2.70
CA LEU A 140 11.52 -2.09 3.11
C LEU A 140 12.81 -1.25 3.13
N ASP A 141 13.02 -0.38 2.15
CA ASP A 141 14.16 0.54 2.14
C ASP A 141 14.12 1.51 3.33
N ASN A 142 12.95 2.07 3.65
CA ASN A 142 12.82 2.98 4.80
C ASN A 142 12.82 2.26 6.17
N ASP A 143 12.50 0.96 6.20
CA ASP A 143 12.62 0.07 7.36
C ASP A 143 14.04 -0.55 7.46
N HIS A 144 15.03 0.00 6.75
CA HIS A 144 16.43 -0.44 6.73
C HIS A 144 16.66 -1.91 6.30
N ARG A 145 15.77 -2.44 5.45
CA ARG A 145 15.79 -3.84 4.95
C ARG A 145 16.06 -3.89 3.45
N ALA A 146 17.12 -3.23 3.00
CA ALA A 146 17.44 -3.08 1.59
C ALA A 146 17.71 -4.41 0.85
N GLU A 147 18.27 -5.42 1.52
CA GLU A 147 18.46 -6.76 0.93
C GLU A 147 17.12 -7.43 0.64
N GLU A 148 16.14 -7.31 1.54
CA GLU A 148 14.80 -7.82 1.27
C GLU A 148 14.10 -7.04 0.15
N ALA A 149 14.32 -5.72 0.09
CA ALA A 149 13.84 -4.90 -1.02
C ALA A 149 14.44 -5.35 -2.37
N HIS A 150 15.72 -5.71 -2.39
CA HIS A 150 16.37 -6.31 -3.56
C HIS A 150 15.75 -7.65 -3.95
N ASP A 151 15.48 -8.51 -2.99
CA ASP A 151 14.84 -9.80 -3.22
C ASP A 151 13.45 -9.65 -3.87
N VAL A 152 12.64 -8.73 -3.36
CA VAL A 152 11.34 -8.39 -3.96
C VAL A 152 11.53 -7.86 -5.37
N TRP A 153 12.50 -6.96 -5.58
CA TRP A 153 12.81 -6.42 -6.90
C TRP A 153 13.13 -7.53 -7.90
N VAL A 154 14.10 -8.40 -7.60
CA VAL A 154 14.53 -9.47 -8.52
C VAL A 154 13.40 -10.45 -8.81
N LYS A 155 12.63 -10.84 -7.78
CA LYS A 155 11.59 -11.88 -7.92
C LYS A 155 10.31 -11.37 -8.57
N LYS A 156 9.95 -10.10 -8.39
CA LYS A 156 8.59 -9.60 -8.72
C LYS A 156 8.55 -8.42 -9.70
N LEU A 157 9.64 -7.68 -9.85
CA LEU A 157 9.67 -6.46 -10.67
C LEU A 157 10.71 -6.55 -11.80
N GLY A 158 11.98 -6.78 -11.47
CA GLY A 158 13.13 -6.68 -12.36
C GLY A 158 13.35 -7.85 -13.32
N VAL A 159 12.38 -8.77 -13.45
CA VAL A 159 12.40 -9.90 -14.38
C VAL A 159 12.33 -9.36 -15.82
N ASP A 160 11.31 -8.55 -16.12
CA ASP A 160 11.16 -7.88 -17.40
C ASP A 160 11.31 -6.35 -17.24
N LEU A 161 12.54 -5.86 -17.44
CA LEU A 161 12.81 -4.43 -17.37
C LEU A 161 12.20 -3.61 -18.51
N HIS A 162 11.73 -4.21 -19.61
CA HIS A 162 11.02 -3.45 -20.65
C HIS A 162 9.68 -2.93 -20.14
N SER A 163 8.95 -3.78 -19.42
CA SER A 163 7.60 -3.47 -18.92
C SER A 163 7.59 -2.65 -17.63
N VAL A 164 8.69 -2.64 -16.86
CA VAL A 164 8.74 -1.92 -15.59
C VAL A 164 8.74 -0.40 -15.82
N PRO A 165 7.79 0.36 -15.24
CA PRO A 165 7.79 1.82 -15.31
C PRO A 165 9.10 2.43 -14.83
N TRP A 166 9.57 3.47 -15.52
CA TRP A 166 10.85 4.12 -15.18
C TRP A 166 10.89 4.65 -13.75
N GLN A 167 9.75 5.07 -13.19
CA GLN A 167 9.65 5.52 -11.80
C GLN A 167 10.12 4.44 -10.81
N LEU A 168 9.77 3.17 -11.04
CA LEU A 168 10.21 2.06 -10.19
C LEU A 168 11.70 1.74 -10.40
N CYS A 169 12.20 1.88 -11.63
CA CYS A 169 13.63 1.74 -11.91
C CYS A 169 14.45 2.82 -11.20
N HIS A 170 14.02 4.08 -11.29
CA HIS A 170 14.62 5.18 -10.54
C HIS A 170 14.54 4.94 -9.03
N GLN A 171 13.38 4.50 -8.52
CA GLN A 171 13.24 4.15 -7.11
C GLN A 171 14.30 3.11 -6.70
N MET A 172 14.44 2.01 -7.44
CA MET A 172 15.40 0.95 -7.10
C MET A 172 16.86 1.40 -7.20
N ILE A 173 17.22 2.22 -8.19
CA ILE A 173 18.57 2.84 -8.24
C ILE A 173 18.80 3.69 -6.99
N GLY A 174 17.78 4.41 -6.53
CA GLY A 174 17.84 5.18 -5.28
C GLY A 174 18.03 4.30 -4.04
N VAL A 175 17.33 3.16 -3.95
CA VAL A 175 17.50 2.18 -2.87
C VAL A 175 18.94 1.68 -2.84
N TYR A 176 19.46 1.22 -3.98
CA TYR A 176 20.84 0.73 -4.04
C TYR A 176 21.87 1.80 -3.65
N TYR A 177 21.68 3.02 -4.14
CA TYR A 177 22.58 4.12 -3.84
C TYR A 177 22.61 4.48 -2.35
N ARG A 178 21.44 4.64 -1.71
CA ARG A 178 21.37 5.00 -0.28
C ARG A 178 21.94 3.95 0.66
N ASN A 179 21.88 2.68 0.26
CA ASN A 179 22.31 1.55 1.09
C ASN A 179 23.70 1.01 0.69
N ASN A 180 24.51 1.80 -0.04
CA ASN A 180 25.86 1.42 -0.47
C ASN A 180 25.94 0.14 -1.32
N MET A 181 24.92 -0.15 -2.14
CA MET A 181 24.83 -1.34 -2.99
C MET A 181 25.26 -1.00 -4.43
N MET A 182 26.45 -0.41 -4.58
CA MET A 182 26.88 0.28 -5.81
C MET A 182 26.95 -0.67 -7.02
N GLU A 183 27.40 -1.91 -6.84
CA GLU A 183 27.46 -2.89 -7.92
C GLU A 183 26.06 -3.22 -8.44
N ARG A 184 25.05 -3.28 -7.56
CA ARG A 184 23.66 -3.52 -7.96
C ARG A 184 23.08 -2.31 -8.67
N ALA A 185 23.43 -1.09 -8.24
CA ALA A 185 23.05 0.15 -8.92
C ALA A 185 23.58 0.19 -10.36
N VAL A 186 24.88 -0.04 -10.52
CA VAL A 186 25.55 -0.06 -11.84
C VAL A 186 25.00 -1.18 -12.72
N ARG A 187 24.84 -2.40 -12.19
CA ARG A 187 24.27 -3.52 -12.95
C ARG A 187 22.85 -3.23 -13.45
N LEU A 188 22.00 -2.65 -12.59
CA LEU A 188 20.65 -2.26 -13.00
C LEU A 188 20.71 -1.21 -14.11
N PHE A 189 21.55 -0.19 -13.97
CA PHE A 189 21.69 0.85 -14.99
C PHE A 189 22.17 0.30 -16.33
N LYS A 190 23.21 -0.55 -16.34
CA LYS A 190 23.70 -1.20 -17.57
C LYS A 190 22.62 -2.01 -18.27
N ARG A 191 21.81 -2.77 -17.52
CA ARG A 191 20.66 -3.49 -18.09
C ARG A 191 19.62 -2.53 -18.68
N LEU A 192 19.34 -1.40 -18.05
CA LEU A 192 18.43 -0.39 -18.60
C LEU A 192 18.98 0.25 -19.87
N GLU A 193 20.29 0.56 -19.91
CA GLU A 193 20.96 1.06 -21.11
C GLU A 193 20.94 0.05 -22.26
N ALA A 194 21.10 -1.25 -21.97
CA ALA A 194 21.03 -2.32 -22.97
C ALA A 194 19.65 -2.45 -23.64
N PHE A 195 18.60 -1.90 -23.01
CA PHE A 195 17.26 -1.80 -23.56
C PHE A 195 16.95 -0.42 -24.15
N ASP A 196 17.98 0.39 -24.41
CA ASP A 196 17.90 1.77 -24.88
C ASP A 196 17.00 2.69 -24.02
N ARG A 197 16.81 2.32 -22.75
CA ARG A 197 15.97 3.08 -21.83
C ARG A 197 16.74 4.27 -21.29
N LYS A 198 16.45 5.44 -21.84
CA LYS A 198 17.08 6.70 -21.44
C LYS A 198 16.66 7.16 -20.04
N PRO A 199 17.59 7.58 -19.17
CA PRO A 199 17.27 8.20 -17.90
C PRO A 199 16.40 9.44 -18.06
N ARG A 200 15.37 9.55 -17.21
CA ARG A 200 14.44 10.68 -17.22
C ARG A 200 14.95 11.93 -16.50
N ASP A 201 15.95 11.79 -15.63
CA ASP A 201 16.52 12.93 -14.91
C ASP A 201 18.04 12.80 -14.72
N LYS A 202 18.68 13.94 -14.44
CA LYS A 202 20.11 14.02 -14.13
C LYS A 202 20.49 13.43 -12.76
N LYS A 203 19.55 13.27 -11.83
CA LYS A 203 19.82 12.70 -10.49
C LYS A 203 20.13 11.21 -10.58
N VAL A 204 19.46 10.47 -11.46
CA VAL A 204 19.76 9.06 -11.74
C VAL A 204 21.17 8.96 -12.31
N VAL A 205 21.50 9.79 -13.30
CA VAL A 205 22.83 9.80 -13.92
C VAL A 205 23.90 10.09 -12.88
N LYS A 206 23.73 11.13 -12.05
CA LYS A 206 24.66 11.46 -10.96
C LYS A 206 24.91 10.28 -10.02
N LYS A 207 23.85 9.67 -9.46
CA LYS A 207 23.97 8.51 -8.55
C LYS A 207 24.74 7.35 -9.19
N VAL A 208 24.54 7.12 -10.49
CA VAL A 208 25.22 6.05 -11.21
C VAL A 208 26.69 6.41 -11.47
N CYS A 209 26.99 7.66 -11.82
CA CYS A 209 28.36 8.15 -11.95
C CYS A 209 29.12 8.06 -10.62
N ASP A 210 28.49 8.46 -9.52
CA ASP A 210 29.03 8.34 -8.17
C ASP A 210 29.28 6.86 -7.82
N ALA A 211 28.36 5.96 -8.18
CA ALA A 211 28.54 4.52 -8.00
C ALA A 211 29.71 3.96 -8.83
N TYR A 212 29.87 4.41 -10.08
CA TYR A 212 31.03 4.03 -10.90
C TYR A 212 32.34 4.52 -10.28
N GLU A 213 32.39 5.74 -9.76
CA GLU A 213 33.56 6.30 -9.07
C GLU A 213 33.93 5.51 -7.82
N ILE A 214 32.95 5.19 -6.97
CA ILE A 214 33.16 4.36 -5.77
C ILE A 214 33.72 2.97 -6.14
N LEU A 215 33.30 2.42 -7.28
CA LEU A 215 33.78 1.13 -7.79
C LEU A 215 35.11 1.24 -8.58
N GLY A 216 35.71 2.42 -8.70
CA GLY A 216 36.94 2.66 -9.46
C GLY A 216 36.79 2.58 -10.98
N LEU A 217 35.55 2.63 -11.50
CA LEU A 217 35.21 2.51 -12.92
C LEU A 217 35.12 3.89 -13.59
N ILE A 218 36.23 4.62 -13.61
CA ILE A 218 36.28 6.02 -14.05
C ILE A 218 35.92 6.19 -15.54
N GLU A 219 36.40 5.29 -16.41
CA GLU A 219 36.09 5.31 -17.84
C GLU A 219 34.58 5.20 -18.11
N GLU A 220 33.88 4.33 -17.35
CA GLU A 220 32.43 4.17 -17.46
C GLU A 220 31.68 5.40 -16.97
N LYS A 221 32.17 6.05 -15.90
CA LYS A 221 31.62 7.33 -15.43
C LYS A 221 31.70 8.38 -16.53
N GLU A 222 32.86 8.54 -17.17
CA GLU A 222 33.06 9.52 -18.25
C GLU A 222 32.17 9.22 -19.46
N ARG A 223 32.10 7.95 -19.88
CA ARG A 223 31.20 7.49 -20.95
C ARG A 223 29.75 7.89 -20.69
N VAL A 224 29.27 7.66 -19.46
CA VAL A 224 27.88 7.96 -19.07
C VAL A 224 27.63 9.46 -18.99
N LEU A 225 28.59 10.25 -18.47
CA LEU A 225 28.46 11.71 -18.41
C LEU A 225 28.37 12.33 -19.80
N GLU A 226 29.22 11.90 -20.73
CA GLU A 226 29.20 12.45 -22.09
C GLU A 226 27.93 12.03 -22.84
N LYS A 227 27.53 10.75 -22.74
CA LYS A 227 26.30 10.24 -23.39
C LYS A 227 25.03 10.97 -22.95
N TYR A 228 24.95 11.39 -21.68
CA TYR A 228 23.76 12.02 -21.11
C TYR A 228 23.92 13.51 -20.78
N LYS A 229 24.93 14.17 -21.35
CA LYS A 229 25.24 15.60 -21.17
C LYS A 229 24.04 16.52 -21.42
N SER A 230 23.18 16.17 -22.37
CA SER A 230 21.96 16.93 -22.67
C SER A 230 21.04 17.10 -21.46
N LEU A 231 20.95 16.10 -20.56
CA LEU A 231 20.15 16.17 -19.34
C LEU A 231 20.67 17.20 -18.32
N PHE A 232 21.92 17.64 -18.45
CA PHE A 232 22.53 18.66 -17.60
C PHE A 232 22.38 20.07 -18.18
N ASN A 233 22.24 20.18 -19.51
CA ASN A 233 22.12 21.45 -20.23
C ASN A 233 20.68 21.98 -20.31
N GLU A 234 19.67 21.13 -20.11
CA GLU A 234 18.27 21.56 -20.06
C GLU A 234 18.01 22.44 -18.83
N THR A 235 17.91 23.76 -19.03
CA THR A 235 17.35 24.71 -18.06
C THR A 235 15.81 24.60 -18.02
N PRO A 236 15.14 25.00 -16.92
CA PRO A 236 13.71 24.69 -16.68
C PRO A 236 12.69 25.38 -17.61
N SER A 237 13.11 26.11 -18.65
CA SER A 237 12.25 27.06 -19.37
C SER A 237 11.45 26.50 -20.54
N SER A 238 11.62 25.23 -20.97
CA SER A 238 10.98 24.72 -22.20
C SER A 238 9.73 23.85 -22.01
N LYS A 239 9.30 23.55 -20.78
CA LYS A 239 8.05 22.77 -20.52
C LYS A 239 6.82 23.66 -20.33
N LYS A 240 6.53 24.54 -21.30
CA LYS A 240 5.19 25.11 -21.49
C LYS A 240 4.92 25.31 -22.99
N SER A 241 4.15 24.38 -23.56
CA SER A 241 3.13 24.58 -24.61
C SER A 241 3.12 23.44 -25.63
N SER A 242 2.34 22.41 -25.34
CA SER A 242 1.62 21.70 -26.41
C SER A 242 0.33 21.11 -25.86
N ARG A 243 -0.50 21.97 -25.27
CA ARG A 243 -1.94 21.69 -25.17
C ARG A 243 -2.61 22.45 -26.29
N THR A 244 -2.70 21.73 -27.40
CA THR A 244 -3.36 22.01 -28.66
C THR A 244 -4.64 22.84 -28.49
N SER A 245 -4.62 24.06 -29.02
CA SER A 245 -5.80 24.83 -29.39
C SER A 245 -6.46 24.16 -30.60
N LYS A 246 -7.36 23.20 -30.35
CA LYS A 246 -8.30 22.70 -31.37
C LYS A 246 -9.58 23.54 -31.32
N LYS A 247 -9.56 24.60 -32.14
CA LYS A 247 -10.61 25.06 -33.06
C LYS A 247 -12.06 24.65 -32.70
N LYS A 248 -12.89 25.62 -32.30
CA LYS A 248 -14.33 25.60 -32.58
C LYS A 248 -14.67 26.79 -33.48
N SER A 249 -14.88 26.47 -34.75
CA SER A 249 -15.66 27.27 -35.70
C SER A 249 -17.05 26.64 -35.80
N LYS A 250 -18.07 27.51 -35.86
CA LYS A 250 -19.47 27.32 -36.34
C LYS A 250 -20.52 27.62 -35.28
N GLY A 251 -21.44 28.50 -35.67
CA GLY A 251 -22.66 28.91 -34.95
C GLY A 251 -22.79 30.40 -35.03
#